data_AF-A0A7S2EQW7-F1
#
_entry.id   AF-A0A7S2EQW7-F1
#
_cell.length_a   1.000
_cell.length_b   1.000
_cell.length_c   1.000
_cell.angle_alpha   90.00
_cell.angle_beta   90.00
_cell.angle_gamma   90.00
#
_symmetry.space_group_name_H-M   'P 1'
#
loop_
_entity.id
_entity.type
_entity.pdbx_description
1 polymer ?
#
loop_
_entity_poly.entity_id
_entity_poly.type
_entity_poly.pdbx_seq_one_letter_code
_entity_poly.pdbx_strand_id
1 'polypeptide(L)'
;MSILKSNQEIVSKAQDKSFLESEEEQMISELMCAQFSHPDGIRGFFTTYLTGEGDALADMEDVPKPLRDAMKQANLEDLASLACMNVIVPIASMSKLSDSTLVANAAHTAERAKHILRNMRGSVNVIRNCAAIYIVAMGIGDKNPEGHNELILFWNDLFAASNFTDKQKEDIASAFTDLL
;
A
#
# COMPACT_ATOMS: atom_id res chain seq x y z
N MET A 1 -16.47 -17.60 -10.33
CA MET A 1 -15.48 -17.60 -9.23
C MET A 1 -15.44 -16.18 -8.68
N SER A 2 -15.59 -15.96 -7.37
CA SER A 2 -15.55 -14.59 -6.81
C SER A 2 -14.11 -14.06 -6.87
N ILE A 3 -13.92 -12.78 -7.20
CA ILE A 3 -12.60 -12.10 -7.24
C ILE A 3 -11.83 -12.34 -5.93
N LEU A 4 -12.53 -12.34 -4.79
CA LEU A 4 -11.94 -12.60 -3.48
C LEU A 4 -11.32 -14.02 -3.37
N LYS A 5 -11.98 -15.03 -3.95
CA LYS A 5 -11.45 -16.41 -3.98
C LYS A 5 -10.20 -16.51 -4.86
N SER A 6 -10.21 -15.81 -5.99
CA SER A 6 -9.04 -15.74 -6.88
C SER A 6 -7.84 -15.08 -6.20
N ASN A 7 -8.05 -14.01 -5.42
CA ASN A 7 -6.97 -13.35 -4.67
C ASN A 7 -6.40 -14.26 -3.58
N GLN A 8 -7.27 -14.95 -2.84
CA GLN A 8 -6.84 -15.90 -1.81
C GLN A 8 -6.05 -17.07 -2.41
N GLU A 9 -6.46 -17.59 -3.57
CA GLU A 9 -5.73 -18.64 -4.30
C GLU A 9 -4.36 -18.14 -4.78
N ILE A 10 -4.26 -16.92 -5.33
CA ILE A 10 -2.99 -16.33 -5.78
C ILE A 10 -2.04 -16.13 -4.59
N VAL A 11 -2.54 -15.55 -3.49
CA VAL A 11 -1.74 -15.32 -2.27
C VAL A 11 -1.32 -16.65 -1.65
N SER A 12 -2.22 -17.63 -1.56
CA SER A 12 -1.89 -18.95 -0.99
C SER A 12 -0.86 -19.69 -1.83
N LYS A 13 -0.97 -19.68 -3.16
CA LYS A 13 0.02 -20.32 -4.03
C LYS A 13 1.39 -19.67 -3.94
N ALA A 14 1.44 -18.35 -3.78
CA ALA A 14 2.71 -17.66 -3.60
C ALA A 14 3.40 -17.96 -2.24
N GLN A 15 2.72 -18.55 -1.23
CA GLN A 15 3.28 -18.91 0.09
C GLN A 15 4.17 -20.15 0.08
N ASP A 16 3.95 -21.05 -0.86
CA ASP A 16 4.60 -22.35 -0.83
C ASP A 16 6.04 -22.23 -1.35
N LYS A 17 7.00 -22.24 -0.42
CA LYS A 17 8.44 -22.13 -0.72
C LYS A 17 9.00 -23.33 -1.51
N SER A 18 8.19 -24.36 -1.77
CA SER A 18 8.56 -25.51 -2.61
C SER A 18 8.43 -25.23 -4.12
N PHE A 19 7.99 -24.03 -4.52
CA PHE A 19 7.78 -23.63 -5.92
C PHE A 19 9.10 -23.57 -6.71
N LEU A 20 9.48 -24.72 -7.28
CA LEU A 20 10.57 -24.91 -8.25
C LEU A 20 10.05 -25.45 -9.58
N GLU A 21 8.84 -25.06 -10.00
CA GLU A 21 8.32 -25.35 -11.34
C GLU A 21 7.94 -24.04 -12.05
N SER A 22 8.66 -23.74 -13.14
CA SER A 22 8.60 -22.45 -13.84
C SER A 22 7.23 -22.10 -14.42
N GLU A 23 6.39 -23.10 -14.70
CA GLU A 23 5.06 -22.89 -15.30
C GLU A 23 4.07 -22.28 -14.31
N GLU A 24 4.08 -22.72 -13.05
CA GLU A 24 3.17 -22.15 -12.04
C GLU A 24 3.61 -20.75 -11.60
N GLU A 25 4.91 -20.50 -11.45
CA GLU A 25 5.44 -19.15 -11.18
C GLU A 25 5.04 -18.18 -12.30
N GLN A 26 5.15 -18.62 -13.56
CA GLN A 26 4.74 -17.83 -14.72
C GLN A 26 3.23 -17.55 -14.70
N MET A 27 2.41 -18.57 -14.45
CA MET A 27 0.95 -18.40 -14.34
C MET A 27 0.56 -17.42 -13.21
N ILE A 28 1.18 -17.51 -12.04
CA ILE A 28 0.93 -16.59 -10.93
C ILE A 28 1.32 -15.16 -11.32
N SER A 29 2.46 -15.00 -11.99
CA SER A 29 2.94 -13.71 -12.47
C SER A 29 1.97 -13.09 -13.48
N GLU A 30 1.48 -13.87 -14.44
CA GLU A 30 0.47 -13.44 -15.43
C GLU A 30 -0.84 -13.01 -14.77
N LEU A 31 -1.33 -13.77 -13.78
CA LEU A 31 -2.53 -13.43 -13.01
C LEU A 31 -2.35 -12.13 -12.22
N MET A 32 -1.20 -11.95 -11.56
CA MET A 32 -0.90 -10.72 -10.82
C MET A 32 -0.79 -9.52 -11.76
N CYS A 33 -0.14 -9.66 -12.93
CA CYS A 33 -0.07 -8.60 -13.93
C CYS A 33 -1.46 -8.23 -14.45
N ALA A 34 -2.32 -9.22 -14.71
CA ALA A 34 -3.70 -8.97 -15.12
C ALA A 34 -4.48 -8.20 -14.04
N GLN A 35 -4.33 -8.56 -12.76
CA GLN A 35 -4.95 -7.79 -11.68
C GLN A 35 -4.40 -6.37 -11.57
N PHE A 36 -3.10 -6.18 -11.78
CA PHE A 36 -2.46 -4.87 -11.62
C PHE A 36 -2.60 -3.98 -12.85
N SER A 37 -3.23 -4.49 -13.92
CA SER A 37 -3.56 -3.70 -15.11
C SER A 37 -4.61 -2.62 -14.82
N HIS A 38 -5.38 -2.74 -13.73
CA HIS A 38 -6.44 -1.80 -13.34
C HIS A 38 -6.41 -1.47 -11.83
N PRO A 39 -6.76 -0.22 -11.43
CA PRO A 39 -6.72 0.20 -10.02
C PRO A 39 -7.58 -0.66 -9.08
N ASP A 40 -8.75 -1.10 -9.51
CA ASP A 40 -9.63 -1.95 -8.70
C ASP A 40 -9.02 -3.33 -8.42
N GLY A 41 -8.25 -3.88 -9.37
CA GLY A 41 -7.54 -5.13 -9.17
C GLY A 41 -6.38 -4.97 -8.19
N ILE A 42 -5.61 -3.88 -8.27
CA ILE A 42 -4.58 -3.52 -7.27
C ILE A 42 -5.22 -3.41 -5.88
N ARG A 43 -6.33 -2.67 -5.75
CA ARG A 43 -7.04 -2.48 -4.48
C ARG A 43 -7.55 -3.81 -3.90
N GLY A 44 -8.17 -4.63 -4.74
CA GLY A 44 -8.66 -5.95 -4.34
C GLY A 44 -7.52 -6.85 -3.85
N PHE A 45 -6.41 -6.88 -4.59
CA PHE A 45 -5.23 -7.63 -4.21
C PHE A 45 -4.64 -7.15 -2.88
N PHE A 46 -4.39 -5.84 -2.73
CA PHE A 46 -3.83 -5.28 -1.49
C PHE A 46 -4.72 -5.52 -0.29
N THR A 47 -6.04 -5.46 -0.46
CA THR A 47 -6.98 -5.82 0.61
C THR A 47 -6.70 -7.25 1.10
N THR A 48 -6.63 -8.24 0.19
CA THR A 48 -6.39 -9.64 0.57
C THR A 48 -4.98 -9.87 1.09
N TYR A 49 -3.97 -9.30 0.43
CA TYR A 49 -2.56 -9.51 0.75
C TYR A 49 -2.18 -8.88 2.10
N LEU A 50 -2.63 -7.65 2.36
CA LEU A 50 -2.23 -6.89 3.55
C LEU A 50 -3.03 -7.28 4.80
N THR A 51 -4.25 -7.79 4.66
CA THR A 51 -5.10 -8.20 5.80
C THR A 51 -5.15 -9.71 6.02
N GLY A 52 -4.31 -10.49 5.34
CA GLY A 52 -4.26 -11.94 5.52
C GLY A 52 -3.93 -12.34 6.96
N GLU A 53 -4.59 -13.37 7.48
CA GLU A 53 -4.33 -13.94 8.82
C GLU A 53 -3.15 -14.93 8.78
N GLY A 54 -2.41 -15.08 9.89
CA GLY A 54 -1.31 -16.05 10.05
C GLY A 54 0.06 -15.59 9.52
N ASP A 55 0.96 -16.55 9.24
CA ASP A 55 2.26 -16.35 8.56
C ASP A 55 2.02 -15.88 7.09
N ALA A 56 1.53 -14.66 6.95
CA ALA A 56 1.13 -14.11 5.67
C ALA A 56 2.38 -13.76 4.83
N LEU A 57 2.27 -13.86 3.51
CA LEU A 57 3.32 -13.42 2.58
C LEU A 57 3.78 -11.98 2.82
N ALA A 58 2.90 -11.15 3.33
CA ALA A 58 3.16 -9.76 3.62
C ALA A 58 4.13 -9.56 4.81
N ASP A 59 4.28 -10.58 5.67
CA ASP A 59 5.20 -10.58 6.81
C ASP A 59 6.57 -11.20 6.49
N MET A 60 6.74 -11.77 5.29
CA MET A 60 8.05 -12.24 4.83
C MET A 60 9.02 -11.06 4.70
N GLU A 61 10.32 -11.28 4.92
CA GLU A 61 11.34 -10.24 4.78
C GLU A 61 11.46 -9.72 3.35
N ASP A 62 11.27 -10.60 2.36
CA ASP A 62 11.28 -10.27 0.95
C ASP A 62 9.88 -10.34 0.35
N VAL A 63 9.53 -9.34 -0.46
CA VAL A 63 8.32 -9.42 -1.29
C VAL A 63 8.52 -10.50 -2.37
N PRO A 64 7.60 -11.48 -2.53
CA PRO A 64 7.75 -12.55 -3.51
C PRO A 64 8.04 -12.04 -4.92
N LYS A 65 8.93 -12.72 -5.64
CA LYS A 65 9.38 -12.30 -6.97
C LYS A 65 8.22 -12.06 -7.96
N PRO A 66 7.21 -12.95 -8.09
CA PRO A 66 6.08 -12.70 -8.99
C PRO A 66 5.35 -11.39 -8.66
N LEU A 67 5.16 -11.09 -7.36
CA LEU A 67 4.54 -9.85 -6.92
C LEU A 67 5.40 -8.63 -7.26
N ARG A 68 6.72 -8.70 -7.04
CA ARG A 68 7.63 -7.61 -7.43
C ARG A 68 7.61 -7.35 -8.94
N ASP A 69 7.58 -8.40 -9.75
CA ASP A 69 7.61 -8.27 -11.20
C ASP A 69 6.26 -7.78 -11.76
N ALA A 70 5.14 -8.15 -11.14
CA ALA A 70 3.84 -7.56 -11.43
C ALA A 70 3.77 -6.08 -11.04
N MET A 71 4.29 -5.69 -9.87
CA MET A 71 4.34 -4.29 -9.43
C MET A 71 5.15 -3.41 -10.40
N LYS A 72 6.24 -3.92 -10.96
CA LYS A 72 7.05 -3.17 -11.95
C LYS A 72 6.31 -2.92 -13.28
N GLN A 73 5.35 -3.78 -13.62
CA GLN A 73 4.57 -3.68 -14.86
C GLN A 73 3.26 -2.90 -14.68
N ALA A 74 2.84 -2.69 -13.44
CA ALA A 74 1.65 -1.92 -13.10
C ALA A 74 1.81 -0.43 -13.44
N ASN A 75 0.70 0.30 -13.50
CA ASN A 75 0.75 1.76 -13.44
C ASN A 75 1.29 2.18 -12.07
N LEU A 76 2.53 2.69 -12.06
CA LEU A 76 3.22 3.07 -10.82
C LEU A 76 2.58 4.26 -10.11
N GLU A 77 1.78 5.08 -10.78
CA GLU A 77 1.03 6.16 -10.14
C GLU A 77 -0.09 5.58 -9.27
N ASP A 78 -0.98 4.78 -9.88
CA ASP A 78 -2.08 4.10 -9.18
C ASP A 78 -1.56 3.20 -8.06
N LEU A 79 -0.53 2.39 -8.35
CA LEU A 79 0.06 1.45 -7.40
C LEU A 79 0.64 2.19 -6.19
N ALA A 80 1.40 3.28 -6.41
CA ALA A 80 2.02 4.04 -5.33
C ALA A 80 0.95 4.71 -4.45
N SER A 81 -0.05 5.37 -5.06
CA SER A 81 -1.10 6.04 -4.29
C SER A 81 -1.96 5.03 -3.51
N LEU A 82 -2.31 3.89 -4.10
CA LEU A 82 -3.04 2.83 -3.40
C LEU A 82 -2.22 2.20 -2.26
N ALA A 83 -0.91 1.96 -2.48
CA ALA A 83 -0.03 1.47 -1.41
C ALA A 83 0.07 2.49 -0.26
N CYS A 84 0.16 3.79 -0.57
CA CYS A 84 0.16 4.86 0.42
C CYS A 84 -1.16 4.93 1.20
N MET A 85 -2.32 4.77 0.54
CA MET A 85 -3.62 4.72 1.24
C MET A 85 -3.69 3.58 2.26
N ASN A 86 -3.10 2.42 1.94
CA ASN A 86 -3.02 1.28 2.84
C ASN A 86 -2.07 1.50 4.03
N VAL A 87 -1.32 2.60 4.06
CA VAL A 87 -0.61 3.08 5.25
C VAL A 87 -1.45 4.12 5.99
N ILE A 88 -1.93 5.14 5.28
CA ILE A 88 -2.65 6.29 5.86
C ILE A 88 -3.91 5.85 6.61
N VAL A 89 -4.77 5.09 5.95
CA VAL A 89 -6.11 4.78 6.49
C VAL A 89 -6.02 3.92 7.75
N PRO A 90 -5.23 2.83 7.81
CA PRO A 90 -5.11 2.07 9.03
C PRO A 90 -4.48 2.87 10.17
N ILE A 91 -3.44 3.68 9.91
CA ILE A 91 -2.82 4.53 10.94
C ILE A 91 -3.83 5.51 11.53
N ALA A 92 -4.56 6.23 10.68
CA ALA A 92 -5.57 7.16 11.13
C ALA A 92 -6.72 6.46 11.89
N SER A 93 -7.02 5.21 11.55
CA SER A 93 -8.11 4.47 12.17
C SER A 93 -7.78 3.97 13.57
N MET A 94 -6.51 3.69 13.88
CA MET A 94 -6.11 3.14 15.19
C MET A 94 -6.61 3.96 16.38
N SER A 95 -6.55 5.29 16.32
CA SER A 95 -7.02 6.17 17.40
C SER A 95 -8.55 6.22 17.57
N LYS A 96 -9.31 5.72 16.60
CA LYS A 96 -10.78 5.66 16.62
C LYS A 96 -11.31 4.29 17.07
N LEU A 97 -10.44 3.28 17.12
CA LEU A 97 -10.81 1.91 17.49
C LEU A 97 -10.72 1.73 19.00
N SER A 98 -11.75 1.10 19.58
CA SER A 98 -11.77 0.72 21.00
C SER A 98 -11.27 -0.71 21.25
N ASP A 99 -11.35 -1.57 20.24
CA ASP A 99 -10.92 -2.97 20.30
C ASP A 99 -9.42 -3.08 20.01
N SER A 100 -8.65 -3.61 20.98
CA SER A 100 -7.20 -3.76 20.86
C SER A 100 -6.77 -4.70 19.73
N THR A 101 -7.59 -5.69 19.39
CA THR A 101 -7.36 -6.60 18.26
C THR A 101 -7.49 -5.86 16.94
N LEU A 102 -8.50 -5.00 16.80
CA LEU A 102 -8.69 -4.19 15.59
C LEU A 102 -7.56 -3.16 15.44
N VAL A 103 -7.10 -2.58 16.54
CA VAL A 103 -5.91 -1.70 16.54
C VAL A 103 -4.68 -2.46 16.06
N ALA A 104 -4.43 -3.66 16.58
CA ALA A 104 -3.31 -4.50 16.15
C ALA A 104 -3.40 -4.85 14.66
N ASN A 105 -4.57 -5.24 14.17
CA ASN A 105 -4.79 -5.55 12.75
C ASN A 105 -4.54 -4.34 11.83
N ALA A 106 -4.99 -3.15 12.25
CA ALA A 106 -4.72 -1.91 11.53
C ALA A 106 -3.22 -1.58 11.49
N ALA A 107 -2.52 -1.72 12.63
CA ALA A 107 -1.08 -1.55 12.71
C ALA A 107 -0.33 -2.53 11.77
N HIS A 108 -0.69 -3.81 11.80
CA HIS A 108 -0.13 -4.83 10.92
C HIS A 108 -0.35 -4.52 9.44
N THR A 109 -1.57 -4.08 9.08
CA THR A 109 -1.88 -3.69 7.70
C THR A 109 -0.98 -2.53 7.24
N ALA A 110 -0.81 -1.51 8.09
CA ALA A 110 0.07 -0.39 7.79
C ALA A 110 1.54 -0.82 7.64
N GLU A 111 2.06 -1.67 8.53
CA GLU A 111 3.43 -2.17 8.42
C GLU A 111 3.67 -2.96 7.14
N ARG A 112 2.74 -3.85 6.78
CA ARG A 112 2.79 -4.62 5.52
C ARG A 112 2.75 -3.70 4.30
N ALA A 113 1.94 -2.65 4.32
CA ALA A 113 1.90 -1.66 3.24
C ALA A 113 3.21 -0.85 3.15
N LYS A 114 3.78 -0.46 4.29
CA LYS A 114 5.13 0.15 4.34
C LYS A 114 6.17 -0.80 3.78
N HIS A 115 6.08 -2.09 4.05
CA HIS A 115 7.00 -3.08 3.49
C HIS A 115 6.96 -3.12 1.95
N ILE A 116 5.76 -3.07 1.35
CA ILE A 116 5.59 -2.93 -0.11
C ILE A 116 6.24 -1.63 -0.62
N LEU A 117 5.98 -0.48 0.03
CA LEU A 117 6.58 0.80 -0.34
C LEU A 117 8.11 0.80 -0.23
N ARG A 118 8.68 0.15 0.79
CA ARG A 118 10.14 -0.01 0.96
C ARG A 118 10.76 -0.72 -0.24
N ASN A 119 10.13 -1.80 -0.71
CA ASN A 119 10.57 -2.55 -1.89
C ASN A 119 10.43 -1.77 -3.21
N MET A 120 9.70 -0.65 -3.20
CA MET A 120 9.51 0.23 -4.35
C MET A 120 10.20 1.59 -4.22
N ARG A 121 11.06 1.82 -3.21
CA ARG A 121 11.69 3.13 -2.95
C ARG A 121 12.46 3.74 -4.12
N GLY A 122 12.95 2.93 -5.06
CA GLY A 122 13.58 3.43 -6.29
C GLY A 122 12.62 4.11 -7.27
N SER A 123 11.30 4.00 -7.06
CA SER A 123 10.28 4.61 -7.90
C SER A 123 10.08 6.09 -7.55
N VAL A 124 10.25 6.96 -8.55
CA VAL A 124 9.97 8.40 -8.43
C VAL A 124 8.53 8.66 -7.97
N ASN A 125 7.57 7.82 -8.36
CA ASN A 125 6.17 7.97 -7.96
C ASN A 125 5.95 7.68 -6.49
N VAL A 126 6.67 6.69 -5.92
CA VAL A 126 6.62 6.40 -4.49
C VAL A 126 7.22 7.56 -3.71
N ILE A 127 8.41 8.04 -4.09
CA ILE A 127 9.07 9.17 -3.42
C ILE A 127 8.18 10.41 -3.46
N ARG A 128 7.61 10.74 -4.63
CA ARG A 128 6.73 11.91 -4.79
C ARG A 128 5.46 11.79 -3.94
N ASN A 129 4.83 10.63 -3.90
CA ASN A 129 3.66 10.40 -3.04
C ASN A 129 4.04 10.54 -1.56
N CYS A 130 5.09 9.86 -1.08
CA CYS A 130 5.55 9.96 0.30
C CYS A 130 5.85 11.41 0.70
N ALA A 131 6.52 12.17 -0.16
CA ALA A 131 6.86 13.57 0.09
C ALA A 131 5.61 14.46 0.14
N ALA A 132 4.68 14.28 -0.81
CA ALA A 132 3.43 15.04 -0.84
C ALA A 132 2.57 14.75 0.41
N ILE A 133 2.46 13.49 0.83
CA ILE A 133 1.74 13.09 2.04
C ILE A 133 2.37 13.71 3.28
N TYR A 134 3.70 13.67 3.40
CA TYR A 134 4.42 14.28 4.52
C TYR A 134 4.14 15.79 4.60
N ILE A 135 4.26 16.50 3.47
CA ILE A 135 3.99 17.94 3.37
C ILE A 135 2.56 18.27 3.81
N VAL A 136 1.56 17.54 3.28
CA VAL A 136 0.14 17.72 3.60
C VAL A 136 -0.13 17.42 5.09
N ALA A 137 0.38 16.31 5.59
CA ALA A 137 0.18 15.88 6.98
C ALA A 137 0.77 16.89 7.98
N MET A 138 1.96 17.42 7.71
CA MET A 138 2.61 18.41 8.56
C MET A 138 2.02 19.82 8.41
N GLY A 139 1.07 20.04 7.50
CA GLY A 139 0.54 21.37 7.20
C GLY A 139 1.63 22.34 6.73
N ILE A 140 2.71 21.82 6.15
CA ILE A 140 3.78 22.61 5.55
C ILE A 140 3.20 23.09 4.22
N GLY A 141 2.36 24.12 4.28
CA GLY A 141 1.69 24.64 3.09
C GLY A 141 2.68 24.90 1.96
N ASP A 142 2.25 24.64 0.73
CA ASP A 142 3.00 24.99 -0.46
C ASP A 142 3.23 26.50 -0.42
N LYS A 143 4.46 26.93 -0.11
CA LYS A 143 4.84 28.35 -0.16
C LYS A 143 4.84 28.90 -1.59
N ASN A 144 4.43 28.10 -2.57
CA ASN A 144 4.38 28.48 -3.97
C ASN A 144 2.96 28.28 -4.57
N PRO A 145 2.06 29.26 -4.42
CA PRO A 145 0.67 29.15 -4.88
C PRO A 145 0.48 29.05 -6.41
N GLU A 146 1.55 29.10 -7.21
CA GLU A 146 1.50 29.06 -8.68
C GLU A 146 2.06 27.77 -9.30
N GLY A 147 2.46 26.78 -8.47
CA GLY A 147 3.14 25.56 -8.93
C GLY A 147 2.61 24.26 -8.33
N HIS A 148 1.30 24.22 -7.99
CA HIS A 148 0.68 23.10 -7.29
C HIS A 148 1.04 21.74 -7.91
N ASN A 149 1.81 20.97 -7.16
CA ASN A 149 2.04 19.56 -7.47
C ASN A 149 0.70 18.84 -7.31
N GLU A 150 0.14 18.29 -8.39
CA GLU A 150 -1.18 17.62 -8.43
C GLU A 150 -1.34 16.58 -7.30
N LEU A 151 -0.24 15.92 -6.88
CA LEU A 151 -0.25 15.01 -5.74
C LEU A 151 -0.52 15.69 -4.41
N ILE A 152 0.00 16.90 -4.18
CA ILE A 152 -0.28 17.68 -2.95
C ILE A 152 -1.76 18.06 -2.90
N LEU A 153 -2.36 18.45 -4.04
CA LEU A 153 -3.79 18.74 -4.11
C LEU A 153 -4.62 17.48 -3.82
N PHE A 154 -4.29 16.37 -4.49
CA PHE A 154 -4.95 15.08 -4.27
C PHE A 154 -4.93 14.65 -2.80
N TRP A 155 -3.76 14.71 -2.15
CA TRP A 155 -3.65 14.32 -0.74
C TRP A 155 -4.32 15.31 0.20
N ASN A 156 -4.30 16.62 -0.09
CA ASN A 156 -5.07 17.61 0.67
C ASN A 156 -6.57 17.30 0.63
N ASP A 157 -7.12 17.00 -0.55
CA ASP A 157 -8.54 16.66 -0.71
C ASP A 157 -8.90 15.43 0.14
N LEU A 158 -8.05 14.40 0.13
CA LEU A 158 -8.25 13.21 0.96
C LEU A 158 -8.20 13.53 2.47
N PHE A 159 -7.23 14.31 2.92
CA PHE A 159 -7.08 14.68 4.33
C PHE A 159 -8.25 15.55 4.81
N ALA A 160 -8.71 16.48 3.98
CA ALA A 160 -9.87 17.32 4.24
C ALA A 160 -11.15 16.47 4.31
N ALA A 161 -11.40 15.60 3.33
CA ALA A 161 -12.56 14.73 3.31
C ALA A 161 -12.60 13.75 4.51
N SER A 162 -11.44 13.28 4.96
CA SER A 162 -11.33 12.32 6.05
C SER A 162 -11.42 12.94 7.46
N ASN A 163 -11.33 14.27 7.55
CA ASN A 163 -11.33 15.02 8.81
C ASN A 163 -10.34 14.45 9.84
N PHE A 164 -9.09 14.21 9.42
CA PHE A 164 -8.05 13.72 10.32
C PHE A 164 -7.72 14.74 11.41
N THR A 165 -7.57 14.27 12.65
CA THR A 165 -7.12 15.11 13.76
C THR A 165 -5.63 15.43 13.63
N ASP A 166 -5.16 16.47 14.32
CA ASP A 166 -3.73 16.83 14.26
C ASP A 166 -2.82 15.69 14.71
N LYS A 167 -3.23 14.96 15.76
CA LYS A 167 -2.51 13.76 16.20
C LYS A 167 -2.43 12.68 15.11
N GLN A 168 -3.54 12.43 14.40
CA GLN A 168 -3.55 11.46 13.31
C GLN A 168 -2.62 11.89 12.16
N LYS A 169 -2.59 13.19 11.84
CA LYS A 169 -1.69 13.72 10.82
C LYS A 169 -0.22 13.58 11.23
N GLU A 170 0.13 13.86 12.49
CA GLU A 170 1.47 13.64 13.02
C GLU A 170 1.89 12.17 12.91
N ASP A 171 1.00 11.23 13.27
CA ASP A 171 1.26 9.80 13.18
C ASP A 171 1.46 9.34 11.73
N ILE A 172 0.65 9.87 10.79
CA ILE A 172 0.84 9.64 9.35
C ILE A 172 2.18 10.20 8.88
N ALA A 173 2.52 11.45 9.21
CA ALA A 173 3.77 12.08 8.80
C ALA A 173 5.00 11.29 9.30
N SER A 174 4.96 10.83 10.54
CA SER A 174 6.00 9.97 11.12
C SER A 174 6.18 8.69 10.30
N ALA A 175 5.09 8.01 9.94
CA ALA A 175 5.14 6.77 9.16
C ALA A 175 5.72 6.94 7.75
N PHE A 176 5.55 8.12 7.13
CA PHE A 176 6.13 8.43 5.82
C PHE A 176 7.55 9.00 5.90
N THR A 177 7.98 9.51 7.05
CA THR A 177 9.37 9.95 7.26
C THR A 177 10.34 8.79 7.08
N ASP A 178 9.98 7.62 7.60
CA ASP A 178 10.80 6.41 7.43
C ASP A 178 10.93 5.98 5.96
N LEU A 179 9.98 6.37 5.10
CA LEU A 179 9.88 5.95 3.70
C LEU A 179 10.53 6.93 2.70
N LEU A 180 10.87 8.14 3.15
CA LEU A 180 11.69 9.11 2.42
C LEU A 180 13.17 8.75 2.50
#